data_AF-A0A0D0PUP4-F1
#
_entry.id   AF-A0A0D0PUP4-F1
#
_cell.length_a   1.000
_cell.length_b   1.000
_cell.length_c   1.000
_cell.angle_alpha   90.00
_cell.angle_beta   90.00
_cell.angle_gamma   90.00
#
_symmetry.space_group_name_H-M   'P 1'
#
loop_
_entity.id
_entity.type
_entity.pdbx_description
1 polymer ?
#
loop_
_entity_poly.entity_id
_entity_poly.type
_entity_poly.pdbx_seq_one_letter_code
_entity_poly.pdbx_strand_id
1 'polypeptide(L)'
;MAEPLLDVLARYRRAMLDLDADALAELYAPDGVHEFPFRFPRFPARYEGREAIRAGYRAAWSATPARPTEIEETAVHRSTDPEVLVVEQQVRGEIAGGHGEFTIAGLLVIRVRGGLIVHARDY
;
A
#
# COMPACT_ATOMS: atom_id res chain seq x y z
N MET A 1 14.96 2.59 17.06
CA MET A 1 13.49 2.60 17.27
C MET A 1 12.67 2.74 15.98
N ALA A 2 13.20 3.27 14.87
CA ALA A 2 12.45 3.38 13.59
C ALA A 2 12.59 2.16 12.65
N GLU A 3 13.53 1.27 12.94
CA GLU A 3 13.78 0.04 12.18
C GLU A 3 12.53 -0.84 11.98
N PRO A 4 11.64 -1.01 12.97
CA PRO A 4 10.40 -1.77 12.79
C PRO A 4 9.43 -1.14 11.78
N LEU A 5 9.37 0.20 11.68
CA LEU A 5 8.51 0.88 10.71
C LEU A 5 9.00 0.66 9.27
N LEU A 6 10.32 0.73 9.08
CA LEU A 6 10.93 0.54 7.76
C LEU A 6 10.82 -0.92 7.29
N ASP A 7 10.90 -1.89 8.20
CA ASP A 7 10.62 -3.30 7.87
C ASP A 7 9.17 -3.49 7.39
N VAL A 8 8.19 -2.93 8.10
CA VAL A 8 6.78 -2.98 7.68
C VAL A 8 6.58 -2.31 6.31
N LEU A 9 7.21 -1.15 6.06
CA LEU A 9 7.16 -0.50 4.76
C LEU A 9 7.78 -1.36 3.65
N ALA A 10 8.93 -1.98 3.89
CA ALA A 10 9.58 -2.84 2.92
C ALA A 10 8.70 -4.05 2.54
N ARG A 11 8.09 -4.69 3.55
CA ARG A 11 7.13 -5.80 3.34
C ARG A 11 5.86 -5.35 2.64
N TYR A 12 5.34 -4.16 2.96
CA TYR A 12 4.21 -3.55 2.27
C TYR A 12 4.50 -3.38 0.78
N ARG A 13 5.62 -2.73 0.44
CA ARG A 13 6.05 -2.53 -0.95
C ARG A 13 6.23 -3.85 -1.68
N ARG A 14 6.81 -4.86 -1.01
CA ARG A 14 6.97 -6.18 -1.61
C ARG A 14 5.61 -6.83 -1.94
N ALA A 15 4.64 -6.79 -1.03
CA ALA A 15 3.31 -7.31 -1.28
C ALA A 15 2.57 -6.55 -2.41
N MET A 16 2.77 -5.23 -2.51
CA MET A 16 2.23 -4.42 -3.61
C MET A 16 2.84 -4.78 -4.97
N LEU A 17 4.16 -4.99 -5.03
CA LEU A 17 4.87 -5.42 -6.24
C LEU A 17 4.44 -6.82 -6.69
N ASP A 18 4.27 -7.73 -5.73
CA ASP A 18 3.89 -9.11 -5.99
C ASP A 18 2.38 -9.28 -6.26
N LEU A 19 1.59 -8.23 -6.08
CA LEU A 19 0.13 -8.28 -6.10
C LEU A 19 -0.41 -9.39 -5.18
N ASP A 20 0.24 -9.58 -4.03
CA ASP A 20 -0.08 -10.62 -3.06
C ASP A 20 -1.01 -10.06 -1.96
N ALA A 21 -2.31 -10.28 -2.14
CA ALA A 21 -3.34 -9.70 -1.26
C ALA A 21 -3.32 -10.33 0.13
N ASP A 22 -2.85 -11.58 0.24
CA ASP A 22 -2.74 -12.29 1.51
C ASP A 22 -1.54 -11.76 2.29
N ALA A 23 -0.37 -11.63 1.64
CA ALA A 23 0.81 -11.04 2.27
C ALA A 23 0.58 -9.58 2.67
N LEU A 24 -0.12 -8.79 1.84
CA LEU A 24 -0.49 -7.42 2.17
C LEU A 24 -1.39 -7.38 3.40
N ALA A 25 -2.45 -8.18 3.44
CA ALA A 25 -3.40 -8.20 4.54
C ALA A 25 -2.77 -8.62 5.87
N GLU A 26 -1.82 -9.56 5.86
CA GLU A 26 -1.12 -9.99 7.09
C GLU A 26 -0.27 -8.89 7.75
N LEU A 27 0.01 -7.79 7.05
CA LEU A 27 0.65 -6.62 7.64
C LEU A 27 -0.30 -5.76 8.48
N TYR A 28 -1.63 -5.91 8.31
CA TYR A 28 -2.62 -5.08 9.00
C TYR A 28 -3.06 -5.69 10.31
N ALA A 29 -3.39 -4.83 11.28
CA ALA A 29 -4.17 -5.23 12.44
C ALA A 29 -5.53 -5.81 12.01
N PRO A 30 -6.17 -6.70 12.82
CA PRO A 30 -7.48 -7.26 12.47
C PRO A 30 -8.54 -6.20 12.12
N ASP A 31 -8.48 -5.04 12.79
CA ASP A 31 -9.34 -3.87 12.62
C ASP A 31 -8.66 -2.72 11.84
N GLY A 32 -7.54 -3.00 11.18
CA GLY A 32 -6.79 -1.99 10.42
C GLY A 32 -7.58 -1.42 9.25
N VAL A 33 -7.30 -0.16 8.89
CA VAL A 33 -7.99 0.54 7.81
C VAL A 33 -7.02 0.84 6.67
N HIS A 34 -7.45 0.60 5.45
CA HIS A 34 -6.80 1.13 4.25
C HIS A 34 -7.73 2.16 3.62
N GLU A 35 -7.28 3.40 3.49
CA GLU A 35 -8.07 4.52 2.99
C GLU A 35 -7.47 5.06 1.70
N PHE A 36 -8.34 5.40 0.75
CA PHE A 36 -8.00 6.02 -0.54
C PHE A 36 -8.57 7.45 -0.57
N PRO A 37 -7.83 8.47 -0.10
CA PRO A 37 -8.33 9.85 -0.03
C PRO A 37 -8.63 10.42 -1.43
N PHE A 38 -7.84 10.03 -2.43
CA PHE A 38 -8.12 10.31 -3.83
C PHE A 38 -8.92 9.17 -4.44
N ARG A 39 -10.20 9.45 -4.73
CA ARG A 39 -11.13 8.42 -5.19
C ARG A 39 -10.76 7.95 -6.58
N PHE A 40 -10.37 6.69 -6.68
CA PHE A 40 -10.32 5.99 -7.96
C PHE A 40 -11.72 5.48 -8.33
N PRO A 41 -12.15 5.64 -9.59
CA PRO A 41 -13.41 5.06 -10.05
C PRO A 41 -13.45 3.57 -9.74
N ARG A 42 -14.54 3.10 -9.13
CA ARG A 42 -14.80 1.70 -8.74
C ARG A 42 -14.01 1.18 -7.52
N PHE A 43 -13.22 2.02 -6.85
CA PHE A 43 -12.72 1.71 -5.51
C PHE A 43 -13.64 2.30 -4.43
N PRO A 44 -13.88 1.61 -3.30
CA PRO A 44 -14.50 2.24 -2.15
C PRO A 44 -13.54 3.31 -1.57
N ALA A 45 -14.07 4.22 -0.76
CA ALA A 45 -13.24 5.23 -0.10
C ALA A 45 -12.24 4.60 0.90
N ARG A 46 -12.55 3.42 1.43
CA ARG A 46 -11.70 2.67 2.34
C ARG A 46 -12.12 1.20 2.45
N TYR A 47 -11.19 0.37 2.92
CA TYR A 47 -11.41 -0.97 3.43
C TYR A 47 -11.24 -0.97 4.95
N GLU A 48 -12.20 -1.53 5.68
CA GLU A 48 -12.21 -1.60 7.14
C GLU A 48 -12.03 -3.05 7.60
N GLY A 49 -10.93 -3.33 8.29
CA GLY A 49 -10.55 -4.65 8.77
C GLY A 49 -9.70 -5.45 7.78
N ARG A 50 -8.83 -6.30 8.33
CA ARG A 50 -7.87 -7.14 7.57
C ARG A 50 -8.53 -7.92 6.45
N GLU A 51 -9.68 -8.55 6.72
CA GLU A 51 -10.38 -9.38 5.75
C GLU A 51 -10.99 -8.57 4.60
N ALA A 52 -11.47 -7.35 4.88
CA ALA A 52 -11.96 -6.45 3.84
C ALA A 52 -10.82 -5.97 2.94
N ILE A 53 -9.65 -5.68 3.52
CA ILE A 53 -8.43 -5.31 2.79
C ILE A 53 -8.01 -6.47 1.87
N ARG A 54 -7.93 -7.70 2.40
CA ARG A 54 -7.60 -8.90 1.62
C ARG A 54 -8.54 -9.08 0.43
N ALA A 55 -9.85 -9.05 0.69
CA ALA A 55 -10.87 -9.25 -0.34
C ALA A 55 -10.83 -8.13 -1.39
N GLY A 56 -10.70 -6.87 -0.95
CA GLY A 56 -10.66 -5.70 -1.81
C GLY A 56 -9.48 -5.69 -2.76
N TYR A 57 -8.26 -5.92 -2.25
CA TYR A 57 -7.06 -5.98 -3.09
C TYR A 57 -7.04 -7.21 -4.00
N ARG A 58 -7.50 -8.37 -3.54
CA ARG A 58 -7.64 -9.56 -4.39
C ARG A 58 -8.59 -9.29 -5.57
N ALA A 59 -9.72 -8.64 -5.32
CA ALA A 59 -10.67 -8.26 -6.37
C ALA A 59 -10.06 -7.21 -7.32
N ALA A 60 -9.42 -6.17 -6.80
CA ALA A 60 -8.79 -5.13 -7.60
C ALA A 60 -7.67 -5.67 -8.51
N TRP A 61 -6.79 -6.51 -7.97
CA TRP A 61 -5.63 -7.05 -8.69
C TRP A 61 -5.98 -8.15 -9.69
N SER A 62 -7.05 -8.92 -9.43
CA SER A 62 -7.56 -9.86 -10.44
C SER A 62 -8.28 -9.17 -11.60
N ALA A 63 -8.77 -7.95 -11.41
CA ALA A 63 -9.50 -7.18 -12.42
C ALA A 63 -8.64 -6.20 -13.25
N THR A 64 -7.36 -6.03 -12.92
CA THR A 64 -6.46 -5.05 -13.59
C THR A 64 -5.38 -5.72 -14.45
N PRO A 65 -5.08 -5.18 -15.65
CA PRO A 65 -3.91 -5.58 -16.43
C PRO A 65 -2.61 -4.91 -15.96
N ALA A 66 -2.68 -3.93 -15.05
CA ALA A 66 -1.50 -3.24 -14.55
C ALA A 66 -0.62 -4.17 -13.72
N ARG A 67 0.69 -4.13 -13.96
CA ARG A 67 1.72 -4.90 -13.24
C ARG A 67 2.78 -3.93 -12.74
N PRO A 68 2.77 -3.57 -11.44
CA PRO A 68 3.84 -2.78 -10.87
C PRO A 68 5.13 -3.60 -10.89
N THR A 69 6.21 -2.98 -11.34
CA THR A 69 7.53 -3.61 -11.46
C THR A 69 8.56 -2.98 -10.53
N GLU A 70 8.34 -1.72 -10.14
CA GLU A 70 9.23 -0.97 -9.27
C GLU A 70 8.44 -0.01 -8.37
N ILE A 71 8.91 0.15 -7.13
CA ILE A 71 8.51 1.25 -6.24
C ILE A 71 9.79 2.00 -5.87
N GLU A 72 9.98 3.17 -6.46
CA GLU A 72 11.11 4.05 -6.17
C GLU A 72 10.76 4.95 -4.98
N GLU A 73 11.59 4.91 -3.95
CA GLU A 73 11.47 5.83 -2.82
C GLU A 73 12.01 7.21 -3.18
N THR A 74 11.14 8.22 -3.12
CA THR A 74 11.55 9.62 -3.27
C THR A 74 11.99 10.19 -1.92
N ALA A 75 11.22 9.94 -0.87
CA ALA A 75 11.54 10.37 0.48
C ALA A 75 10.80 9.54 1.55
N VAL A 76 11.42 9.43 2.72
CA VAL A 76 10.77 8.92 3.93
C VAL A 76 10.92 9.94 5.05
N HIS A 77 9.78 10.45 5.50
CA HIS A 77 9.70 11.44 6.57
C HIS A 77 9.27 10.76 7.86
N ARG A 78 10.08 10.91 8.90
CA ARG A 78 9.73 10.47 10.25
C ARG A 78 8.84 11.51 10.90
N SER A 79 7.74 11.06 11.49
CA SER A 79 6.87 11.90 12.29
C SER A 79 7.42 12.07 13.71
N THR A 80 6.94 13.09 14.42
CA THR A 80 7.12 13.19 15.88
C THR A 80 6.33 12.13 16.64
N ASP A 81 5.29 11.56 16.00
CA ASP A 81 4.63 10.34 16.45
C ASP A 81 5.48 9.13 15.99
N PRO A 82 6.08 8.35 16.91
CA PRO A 82 6.98 7.25 16.56
C PRO A 82 6.25 6.06 15.91
N GLU A 83 4.91 6.06 15.87
CA GLU A 83 4.10 5.05 15.17
C GLU A 83 3.85 5.42 13.70
N VAL A 84 4.22 6.62 13.24
CA VAL A 84 3.82 7.14 11.92
C VAL A 84 5.00 7.39 11.00
N LEU A 85 4.85 6.93 9.76
CA LEU A 85 5.75 7.21 8.64
C LEU A 85 4.97 7.89 7.51
N VAL A 86 5.59 8.91 6.90
CA VAL A 86 5.10 9.51 5.65
C VAL A 86 6.11 9.20 4.55
N VAL A 87 5.64 8.68 3.44
CA VAL A 87 6.48 8.15 2.36
C VAL A 87 6.05 8.79 1.04
N GLU A 88 7.01 9.37 0.34
CA GLU A 88 6.86 9.80 -1.05
C GLU A 88 7.54 8.76 -1.93
N GLN A 89 6.83 8.29 -2.95
CA GLN A 89 7.34 7.25 -3.83
C GLN A 89 6.71 7.32 -5.23
N GLN A 90 7.36 6.68 -6.19
CA GLN A 90 6.81 6.46 -7.52
C GLN A 90 6.64 4.97 -7.77
N VAL A 91 5.44 4.56 -8.18
CA VAL A 91 5.17 3.21 -8.65
C VAL A 91 5.28 3.19 -10.16
N ARG A 92 6.18 2.37 -10.69
CA ARG A 92 6.31 2.11 -12.12
C ARG A 92 5.82 0.71 -12.44
N GLY A 93 5.37 0.54 -13.66
CA GLY A 93 4.94 -0.77 -14.12
C GLY A 93 4.52 -0.79 -15.57
N GLU A 94 4.01 -1.94 -15.96
CA GLU A 94 3.58 -2.23 -17.33
C GLU A 94 2.08 -2.53 -17.35
N ILE A 95 1.45 -2.29 -18.50
CA ILE A 95 0.09 -2.75 -18.78
C ILE A 95 0.18 -4.02 -19.62
N ALA A 96 -0.23 -5.14 -19.04
CA ALA A 96 -0.21 -6.45 -19.70
C ALA A 96 -0.94 -6.40 -21.06
N GLY A 97 -0.44 -7.18 -22.01
CA GLY A 97 -0.94 -7.15 -23.40
C GLY A 97 -0.23 -6.12 -24.29
N GLY A 98 0.85 -5.50 -23.81
CA GLY A 98 1.66 -4.56 -24.60
C GLY A 98 1.03 -3.17 -24.74
N HIS A 99 0.18 -2.79 -23.79
CA HIS A 99 -0.53 -1.51 -23.82
C HIS A 99 0.28 -0.34 -23.24
N GLY A 100 1.58 -0.52 -23.03
CA GLY A 100 2.52 0.51 -22.59
C GLY A 100 2.91 0.40 -21.12
N GLU A 101 3.61 1.41 -20.64
CA GLU A 101 4.10 1.55 -19.27
C GLU A 101 3.29 2.61 -18.52
N PHE A 102 3.29 2.54 -17.19
CA PHE A 102 2.72 3.57 -16.33
C PHE A 102 3.72 4.03 -15.27
N THR A 103 3.53 5.26 -14.81
CA THR A 103 4.19 5.80 -13.62
C THR A 103 3.17 6.59 -12.82
N ILE A 104 3.04 6.26 -11.54
CA ILE A 104 2.11 6.92 -10.61
C ILE A 104 2.93 7.42 -9.43
N ALA A 105 2.88 8.72 -9.16
CA ALA A 105 3.38 9.28 -7.91
C ALA A 105 2.39 8.96 -6.80
N GLY A 106 2.89 8.52 -5.65
CA GLY A 106 2.09 8.19 -4.48
C GLY A 106 2.64 8.85 -3.22
N LEU A 107 1.72 9.31 -2.37
CA LEU A 107 2.02 9.70 -1.00
C LEU A 107 1.36 8.69 -0.07
N LEU A 108 2.13 8.08 0.81
CA LEU A 108 1.65 7.03 1.70
C LEU A 108 1.89 7.42 3.15
N VAL A 109 0.81 7.49 3.93
CA VAL A 109 0.90 7.71 5.38
C VAL A 109 0.50 6.43 6.10
N ILE A 110 1.46 5.78 6.76
CA ILE A 110 1.24 4.53 7.49
C ILE A 110 1.42 4.78 8.98
N ARG A 111 0.43 4.34 9.77
CA ARG A 111 0.56 4.15 11.21
C ARG A 111 0.72 2.67 11.54
N VAL A 112 1.77 2.33 12.28
CA VAL A 112 2.07 0.97 12.74
C VAL A 112 2.09 0.93 14.26
N ARG A 113 1.37 -0.03 14.84
CA ARG A 113 1.37 -0.31 16.28
C ARG A 113 1.61 -1.80 16.50
N GLY A 114 2.57 -2.13 17.35
CA GLY A 114 2.91 -3.54 17.62
C GLY A 114 3.36 -4.31 16.39
N GLY A 115 3.99 -3.64 15.41
CA GLY A 115 4.43 -4.24 14.15
C GLY A 115 3.33 -4.46 13.11
N LEU A 116 2.10 -4.00 13.37
CA LEU A 116 0.96 -4.11 12.45
C LEU A 116 0.45 -2.74 12.02
N ILE A 117 0.07 -2.62 10.75
CA ILE A 117 -0.55 -1.42 10.19
C ILE A 117 -1.97 -1.29 10.77
N VAL A 118 -2.21 -0.20 11.49
CA VAL A 118 -3.56 0.13 11.98
C VAL A 118 -4.29 1.09 11.04
N HIS A 119 -3.55 1.92 10.29
CA HIS A 119 -4.13 2.79 9.28
C HIS A 119 -3.10 3.09 8.19
N ALA A 120 -3.46 2.83 6.94
CA ALA A 120 -2.76 3.33 5.76
C ALA A 120 -3.67 4.32 5.04
N ARG A 121 -3.14 5.51 4.71
CA ARG A 121 -3.76 6.46 3.78
C ARG A 121 -2.89 6.52 2.54
N ASP A 122 -3.41 5.99 1.44
CA ASP A 122 -2.72 5.85 0.16
C ASP A 122 -3.33 6.84 -0.83
N TYR A 123 -2.56 7.89 -1.14
CA TYR A 123 -2.98 9.03 -1.96
C TYR A 123 -2.55 8.83 -3.42
#